data_AF-A0A8X6HUN2-F1
#
_entry.id   AF-A0A8X6HUN2-F1
#
_cell.length_a   1.000
_cell.length_b   1.000
_cell.length_c   1.000
_cell.angle_alpha   90.00
_cell.angle_beta   90.00
_cell.angle_gamma   90.00
#
_symmetry.space_group_name_H-M   'P 1'
#
loop_
_entity.id
_entity.type
_entity.pdbx_description
1 polymer ?
#
loop_
_entity_poly.entity_id
_entity_poly.type
_entity_poly.pdbx_seq_one_letter_code
_entity_poly.pdbx_strand_id
1 'polypeptide(L)'
;MLELFLQQLPTSVQTILASITPITVEKAAEVADRILEVSIPNVSLSTNAIASSSENRILQEIERLNRRIDDLTMRQRTPERRNNSRSRNHSRNRSFSRSRESGFCWYHRKFQERAKRCNSPCSYKKNEPSEE
;
A
#
# COMPACT_ATOMS: atom_id res chain seq x y z
N MET A 1 44.03 28.46 37.64
CA MET A 1 42.95 27.54 38.07
C MET A 1 41.57 28.13 37.82
N LEU A 2 41.30 29.38 38.22
CA LEU A 2 40.00 30.03 37.99
C LEU A 2 39.66 30.22 36.50
N GLU A 3 40.63 30.58 35.65
CA GLU A 3 40.41 30.74 34.20
C GLU A 3 39.94 29.47 33.50
N LEU A 4 40.53 28.31 33.82
CA LEU A 4 40.11 27.03 33.25
C LEU A 4 38.71 26.63 33.71
N PHE A 5 38.35 26.96 34.95
CA PHE A 5 37.01 26.73 35.48
C PHE A 5 35.97 27.56 34.72
N LEU A 6 36.24 28.84 34.48
CA LEU A 6 35.35 29.71 33.70
C LEU A 6 35.18 29.20 32.25
N GLN A 7 36.24 28.71 31.61
CA GLN A 7 36.17 28.18 30.24
C GLN A 7 35.26 26.96 30.09
N GLN A 8 35.06 26.16 31.14
CA GLN A 8 34.16 25.00 31.10
C GLN A 8 32.68 25.33 31.33
N LEU A 9 32.37 26.56 31.77
CA LEU A 9 30.99 26.97 32.05
C LEU A 9 30.29 27.55 30.81
N PRO A 10 28.95 27.43 30.70
CA PRO A 10 28.19 28.13 29.67
C PRO A 10 28.39 29.65 29.72
N THR A 11 28.33 30.30 28.56
CA THR A 11 28.57 31.75 28.42
C THR A 11 27.69 32.60 29.35
N SER A 12 26.44 32.18 29.58
CA SER A 12 25.53 32.85 30.53
C SER A 12 26.08 32.87 31.96
N VAL A 13 26.66 31.77 32.42
CA VAL A 13 27.26 31.66 33.76
C VAL A 13 28.56 32.47 33.81
N GLN A 14 29.39 32.42 32.76
CA GLN A 14 30.63 33.21 32.68
C GLN A 14 30.37 34.72 32.81
N THR A 15 29.35 35.24 32.12
CA THR A 15 29.01 36.68 32.17
C THR A 15 28.62 37.14 33.58
N ILE A 16 27.93 36.28 34.35
CA ILE A 16 27.50 36.60 35.71
C ILE A 16 28.69 36.51 36.67
N LEU A 17 29.56 35.50 36.52
CA LEU A 17 30.74 35.36 37.36
C LEU A 17 31.75 36.50 37.13
N ALA A 18 31.86 37.01 35.89
CA ALA A 18 32.72 38.14 35.56
C ALA A 18 32.33 39.42 36.34
N SER A 19 31.03 39.66 36.58
CA SER A 19 30.55 40.84 37.31
C SER A 19 30.77 40.78 38.83
N ILE A 20 31.13 39.62 39.37
CA ILE A 20 31.30 39.38 40.82
C ILE A 20 32.80 39.36 41.21
N THR A 21 33.70 39.64 40.25
CA THR A 21 35.15 39.62 40.51
C THR A 21 35.61 40.76 41.43
N PRO A 22 36.58 40.53 42.34
CA PRO A 22 37.36 39.28 42.52
C PRO A 22 36.64 38.22 43.39
N ILE A 23 36.67 36.96 42.94
CA ILE A 23 36.06 35.80 43.60
C ILE A 23 37.07 34.65 43.68
N THR A 24 37.00 33.79 44.70
CA THR A 24 37.82 32.56 44.77
C THR A 24 37.19 31.43 43.95
N VAL A 25 37.96 30.39 43.64
CA VAL A 25 37.48 29.26 42.83
C VAL A 25 36.34 28.51 43.51
N GLU A 26 36.42 28.34 44.84
CA GLU A 26 35.41 27.65 45.64
C GLU A 26 34.08 28.40 45.61
N LYS A 27 34.15 29.74 45.73
CA LYS A 27 32.93 30.56 45.71
C LYS A 27 32.37 30.70 44.31
N ALA A 28 33.21 30.73 43.28
CA ALA A 28 32.79 30.70 41.89
C ALA A 28 32.04 29.41 41.55
N ALA A 29 32.47 28.26 42.08
CA ALA A 29 31.78 26.99 41.93
C ALA A 29 30.39 27.00 42.59
N GLU A 30 30.29 27.45 43.84
CA GLU A 30 29.01 27.55 44.55
C GLU A 30 28.02 28.48 43.81
N VAL A 31 28.49 29.61 43.29
CA VAL A 31 27.66 30.55 42.54
C VAL A 31 27.26 29.97 41.18
N ALA A 32 28.15 29.26 40.49
CA ALA A 32 27.84 28.58 39.25
C ALA A 32 26.74 27.52 39.43
N ASP A 33 26.84 26.69 40.47
CA ASP A 33 25.84 25.65 40.77
C ASP A 33 24.46 26.28 41.01
N ARG A 34 24.38 27.35 41.80
CA ARG A 34 23.12 28.07 42.04
C ARG A 34 22.55 28.71 40.77
N ILE A 35 23.40 29.26 39.91
CA ILE A 35 22.95 29.82 38.62
C ILE A 35 22.36 28.71 37.76
N LEU A 36 22.98 27.52 37.72
CA LEU A 36 22.49 26.38 36.94
C LEU A 36 21.16 25.83 37.49
N GLU A 37 20.97 25.83 38.81
CA GLU A 37 19.70 25.45 39.45
C GLU A 37 18.54 26.41 39.14
N VAL A 38 18.82 27.72 39.13
CA VAL A 38 17.81 28.76 38.86
C VAL A 38 17.58 28.94 37.35
N SER A 39 18.63 28.76 36.55
CA SER A 39 18.61 28.89 35.08
C SER A 39 18.14 27.61 34.40
N ILE A 40 17.08 26.99 34.91
CA ILE A 40 16.27 26.04 34.13
C ILE A 40 15.09 26.78 33.49
N PRO A 41 15.26 27.68 32.49
CA PRO A 41 14.23 27.87 31.49
C PRO A 41 14.56 26.92 30.35
N ASN A 42 13.92 25.73 30.32
CA ASN A 42 13.76 24.91 29.12
C ASN A 42 14.93 25.02 28.13
N VAL A 43 16.15 24.76 28.58
CA VAL A 43 17.28 24.70 27.66
C VAL A 43 17.04 23.38 26.95
N SER A 44 16.37 23.46 25.80
CA SER A 44 16.58 22.53 24.71
C SER A 44 18.09 22.47 24.55
N LEU A 45 18.70 21.51 25.25
CA LEU A 45 19.96 20.92 24.87
C LEU A 45 19.88 20.84 23.34
N SER A 46 20.88 21.39 22.67
CA SER A 46 20.99 21.36 21.21
C SER A 46 21.15 19.91 20.73
N THR A 47 20.11 19.11 20.94
CA THR A 47 19.80 17.86 20.30
C THR A 47 19.03 18.15 19.03
N ASN A 48 18.73 19.41 18.68
CA ASN A 48 17.98 19.77 17.47
C ASN A 48 18.53 19.08 16.20
N ALA A 49 19.82 18.77 16.10
CA ALA A 49 20.38 18.00 14.98
C ALA A 49 20.14 16.48 15.07
N ILE A 50 20.13 15.90 16.27
CA ILE A 50 19.94 14.46 16.51
C ILE A 50 18.44 14.12 16.63
N ALA A 51 17.68 14.94 17.36
CA ALA A 51 16.24 14.91 17.51
C ALA A 51 15.55 15.09 16.16
N SER A 52 15.96 16.08 15.34
CA SER A 52 15.40 16.22 13.98
C SER A 52 15.73 15.03 13.09
N SER A 53 16.92 14.44 13.19
CA SER A 53 17.27 13.22 12.44
C SER A 53 16.40 12.02 12.86
N SER A 54 16.20 11.82 14.17
CA SER A 54 15.32 10.76 14.67
C SER A 54 13.85 11.02 14.33
N GLU A 55 13.38 12.25 14.44
CA GLU A 55 12.01 12.66 14.13
C GLU A 55 11.73 12.48 12.63
N ASN A 56 12.64 12.90 11.76
CA ASN A 56 12.54 12.65 10.32
C ASN A 56 12.53 11.16 9.99
N ARG A 57 13.33 10.33 10.67
CA ARG A 57 13.29 8.86 10.50
C ARG A 57 11.95 8.27 10.93
N ILE A 58 11.39 8.74 12.04
CA ILE A 58 10.09 8.30 12.54
C ILE A 58 8.98 8.71 11.57
N LEU A 59 8.98 9.95 11.09
CA LEU A 59 8.01 10.43 10.11
C LEU A 59 8.07 9.65 8.79
N GLN A 60 9.28 9.34 8.30
CA GLN A 60 9.47 8.49 7.12
C GLN A 60 8.93 7.07 7.35
N GLU A 61 9.13 6.50 8.53
CA GLU A 61 8.64 5.16 8.84
C GLU A 61 7.10 5.14 8.97
N ILE A 62 6.51 6.17 9.56
CA ILE A 62 5.04 6.35 9.59
C ILE A 62 4.49 6.45 8.16
N GLU A 63 5.13 7.22 7.28
CA GLU A 63 4.70 7.32 5.88
C GLU A 63 4.78 5.97 5.15
N ARG A 64 5.87 5.20 5.35
CA ARG A 64 6.01 3.85 4.78
C ARG A 64 4.93 2.90 5.29
N LEU A 65 4.64 2.93 6.60
CA LEU A 65 3.60 2.09 7.20
C LEU A 65 2.22 2.45 6.67
N ASN A 66 1.89 3.74 6.56
CA ASN A 66 0.62 4.20 5.98
C ASN A 66 0.46 3.72 4.54
N ARG A 67 1.49 3.85 3.69
CA ARG A 67 1.45 3.34 2.30
C ARG A 67 1.19 1.84 2.25
N ARG A 68 1.76 1.06 3.17
CA ARG A 68 1.55 -0.39 3.25
C ARG A 68 0.13 -0.74 3.71
N ILE A 69 -0.42 0.02 4.63
CA ILE A 69 -1.83 -0.10 5.05
C ILE A 69 -2.76 0.24 3.88
N ASP A 70 -2.47 1.29 3.12
CA ASP A 70 -3.26 1.66 1.93
C ASP A 70 -3.23 0.57 0.85
N ASP A 71 -2.06 -0.01 0.55
CA ASP A 71 -1.96 -1.13 -0.41
C ASP A 71 -2.74 -2.36 0.07
N LEU A 72 -2.64 -2.71 1.35
CA LEU A 72 -3.37 -3.85 1.94
C LEU A 72 -4.88 -3.61 1.92
N THR A 73 -5.33 -2.42 2.27
CA THR A 73 -6.76 -2.07 2.26
C THR A 73 -7.31 -1.99 0.85
N MET A 74 -6.54 -1.50 -0.13
CA MET A 74 -6.90 -1.55 -1.55
C MET A 74 -7.05 -2.99 -2.05
N ARG A 75 -6.10 -3.89 -1.72
CA ARG A 75 -6.18 -5.31 -2.08
C ARG A 75 -7.40 -6.00 -1.47
N GLN A 76 -7.76 -5.68 -0.23
CA GLN A 76 -8.97 -6.21 0.41
C GLN A 76 -10.26 -5.64 -0.19
N ARG A 77 -10.23 -4.39 -0.67
CA ARG A 77 -11.39 -3.73 -1.30
C ARG A 77 -11.56 -4.08 -2.77
N THR A 78 -10.53 -4.58 -3.44
CA THR A 78 -10.69 -5.22 -4.73
C THR A 78 -11.25 -6.63 -4.50
N PRO A 79 -12.54 -6.92 -4.79
CA PRO A 79 -12.94 -8.31 -4.91
C PRO A 79 -12.05 -8.90 -6.00
N GLU A 80 -11.47 -10.09 -5.79
CA GLU A 80 -10.70 -10.81 -6.81
C GLU A 80 -11.48 -10.89 -8.14
N ARG A 81 -11.35 -9.86 -8.98
CA ARG A 81 -11.92 -9.79 -10.33
C ARG A 81 -11.00 -10.52 -11.31
N ARG A 82 -10.49 -11.68 -10.91
CA ARG A 82 -9.70 -12.53 -11.82
C ARG A 82 -9.76 -14.01 -11.48
N ASN A 83 -10.98 -14.50 -11.25
CA ASN A 83 -11.36 -15.80 -11.81
C ASN A 83 -12.74 -15.72 -12.48
N ASN A 84 -12.87 -14.69 -13.31
CA ASN A 84 -13.86 -14.63 -14.38
C ASN A 84 -13.49 -15.65 -15.47
N SER A 85 -13.84 -16.93 -15.31
CA SER A 85 -13.78 -17.94 -16.39
C SER A 85 -14.63 -19.21 -16.19
N ARG A 86 -15.54 -19.27 -15.20
CA ARG A 86 -16.40 -20.47 -15.03
C ARG A 86 -17.91 -20.24 -15.07
N SER A 87 -18.38 -19.04 -15.36
CA SER A 87 -19.76 -18.84 -15.81
C SER A 87 -19.83 -18.83 -17.33
N ARG A 88 -19.52 -19.97 -17.96
CA ARG A 88 -20.07 -20.21 -19.30
C ARG A 88 -21.53 -20.52 -19.09
N ASN A 89 -22.32 -19.47 -19.22
CA ASN A 89 -23.75 -19.49 -19.46
C ASN A 89 -24.09 -20.63 -20.45
N HIS A 90 -24.47 -21.79 -19.92
CA HIS A 90 -25.02 -22.90 -20.70
C HIS A 90 -26.54 -22.93 -20.57
N SER A 91 -27.18 -21.76 -20.50
CA SER A 91 -28.59 -21.63 -20.85
C SER A 91 -28.72 -21.53 -22.37
N ARG A 92 -28.27 -22.57 -23.09
CA ARG A 92 -28.82 -22.83 -24.42
C ARG A 92 -30.24 -23.34 -24.21
N ASN A 93 -31.15 -22.41 -23.94
CA ASN A 93 -32.58 -22.60 -24.06
C ASN A 93 -32.91 -22.73 -25.55
N ARG A 94 -32.47 -23.83 -26.16
CA ARG A 94 -32.95 -24.25 -27.48
C ARG A 94 -34.15 -25.13 -27.18
N SER A 95 -35.34 -24.58 -27.38
CA SER A 95 -36.60 -25.31 -27.37
C SER A 95 -36.44 -26.60 -28.18
N PHE A 96 -36.28 -27.72 -27.48
CA PHE A 96 -36.11 -29.06 -28.08
C PHE A 96 -37.41 -29.55 -28.73
N SER A 97 -38.51 -28.80 -28.56
CA SER A 97 -39.85 -29.14 -29.07
C SER A 97 -40.00 -28.96 -30.57
N ARG A 98 -39.47 -27.89 -31.20
CA ARG A 98 -39.60 -27.68 -32.67
C ARG A 98 -38.81 -28.66 -33.51
N SER A 99 -37.91 -29.40 -32.87
CA SER A 99 -36.98 -30.30 -33.53
C SER A 99 -37.60 -31.65 -33.89
N ARG A 100 -38.49 -32.18 -33.04
CA ARG A 100 -38.90 -33.59 -33.10
C ARG A 100 -39.72 -33.96 -34.34
N GLU A 101 -40.33 -32.99 -35.02
CA GLU A 101 -41.28 -33.25 -36.11
C GLU A 101 -40.62 -33.53 -37.48
N SER A 102 -39.37 -33.10 -37.66
CA SER A 102 -38.72 -33.13 -38.99
C SER A 102 -38.18 -34.49 -39.45
N GLY A 103 -38.17 -35.53 -38.61
CA GLY A 103 -37.60 -36.85 -38.98
C GLY A 103 -36.12 -36.82 -39.39
N PHE A 104 -35.43 -35.68 -39.24
CA PHE A 104 -34.04 -35.47 -39.65
C PHE A 104 -33.07 -35.65 -38.49
N CYS A 105 -31.92 -36.29 -38.78
CA CYS A 105 -30.84 -36.43 -37.80
C CYS A 105 -30.19 -35.07 -37.46
N TRP A 106 -29.42 -35.04 -36.36
CA TRP A 106 -28.77 -33.81 -35.89
C TRP A 106 -27.93 -33.12 -36.97
N TYR A 107 -27.23 -33.89 -37.81
CA TYR A 107 -26.41 -33.34 -38.89
C TYR A 107 -27.26 -32.64 -39.95
N HIS A 108 -28.31 -33.26 -40.48
CA HIS A 108 -29.22 -32.63 -41.44
C HIS A 108 -30.04 -31.49 -40.83
N ARG A 109 -30.31 -31.51 -39.52
CA ARG A 109 -30.95 -30.36 -38.85
C ARG A 109 -30.02 -29.15 -38.74
N LYS A 110 -28.72 -29.37 -38.52
CA LYS A 110 -27.73 -28.30 -38.33
C LYS A 110 -27.13 -27.79 -39.65
N PHE A 111 -26.95 -28.67 -40.62
CA PHE A 111 -26.21 -28.39 -41.85
C PHE A 111 -27.04 -28.59 -43.13
N GLN A 112 -28.28 -29.11 -43.02
CA GLN A 112 -29.16 -29.39 -44.16
C GLN A 112 -28.42 -30.21 -45.23
N GLU A 113 -28.54 -29.81 -46.50
CA GLU A 113 -27.93 -30.47 -47.67
C GLU A 113 -26.40 -30.56 -47.62
N ARG A 114 -25.77 -29.71 -46.79
CA ARG A 114 -24.31 -29.67 -46.59
C ARG A 114 -23.82 -30.64 -45.51
N ALA A 115 -24.71 -31.47 -44.96
CA ALA A 115 -24.34 -32.47 -43.97
C ALA A 115 -23.43 -33.54 -44.58
N LYS A 116 -22.21 -33.66 -44.05
CA LYS A 116 -21.24 -34.68 -44.47
C LYS A 116 -21.51 -36.06 -43.87
N ARG A 117 -22.44 -36.15 -42.92
CA ARG A 117 -22.76 -37.37 -42.16
C ARG A 117 -24.26 -37.45 -41.94
N CYS A 118 -24.80 -38.66 -42.00
CA CYS A 118 -26.20 -38.97 -41.75
C CYS A 118 -26.29 -40.12 -40.74
N ASN A 119 -27.15 -39.98 -39.72
CA ASN A 119 -27.41 -41.04 -38.74
C ASN A 119 -28.85 -41.56 -38.90
N SER A 120 -29.02 -42.86 -39.05
CA SER A 120 -30.34 -43.49 -39.13
C SER A 120 -31.06 -43.52 -37.77
N PRO A 121 -32.41 -43.45 -37.74
CA PRO A 121 -33.31 -43.20 -38.87
C PRO A 121 -33.37 -41.70 -39.22
N CYS A 122 -33.12 -41.36 -40.49
CA CYS A 122 -33.18 -39.99 -40.99
C CYS A 122 -33.92 -39.95 -42.32
N SER A 123 -34.99 -39.18 -42.41
CA SER A 123 -35.88 -39.09 -43.59
C SER A 123 -35.39 -38.13 -44.68
N TYR A 124 -34.13 -37.70 -44.62
CA TYR A 124 -33.57 -36.72 -45.55
C TYR A 124 -33.23 -37.37 -46.89
N LYS A 125 -33.81 -36.87 -47.99
CA LYS A 125 -33.50 -37.28 -49.37
C LYS A 125 -32.72 -36.15 -50.05
N LYS A 126 -31.54 -36.47 -50.59
CA LYS A 126 -30.76 -35.50 -51.39
C LYS A 126 -31.44 -35.38 -52.76
N ASN A 127 -31.81 -34.16 -53.16
CA ASN A 127 -32.22 -33.91 -54.54
C ASN A 127 -30.96 -33.92 -55.39
N GLU A 128 -30.85 -34.86 -56.33
CA GLU A 128 -29.87 -34.74 -57.41
C GLU A 128 -30.40 -33.73 -58.43
N PRO A 129 -29.57 -32.80 -58.92
CA PRO A 129 -29.96 -31.98 -60.06
C PRO A 129 -30.08 -32.90 -61.27
N SER A 130 -31.28 -32.95 -61.84
CA SER A 130 -31.53 -33.46 -63.19
C SER A 130 -30.58 -32.77 -64.17
N GLU A 131 -29.66 -33.53 -64.75
CA GLU A 131 -28.80 -33.14 -65.85
C GLU A 131 -29.65 -32.83 -67.09
N GLU A 132 -29.48 -31.64 -67.66
CA GLU A 132 -29.81 -31.31 -69.07
C GLU A 132 -28.54 -31.49 -69.92
#